data_AF-A0A2E9LK06-F1
#
_entry.id   AF-A0A2E9LK06-F1
#
_cell.length_a   1.000
_cell.length_b   1.000
_cell.length_c   1.000
_cell.angle_alpha   90.00
_cell.angle_beta   90.00
_cell.angle_gamma   90.00
#
_symmetry.space_group_name_H-M   'P 1'
#
loop_
_entity.id
_entity.type
_entity.pdbx_description
1 polymer ?
#
loop_
_entity_poly.entity_id
_entity_poly.type
_entity_poly.pdbx_seq_one_letter_code
_entity_poly.pdbx_strand_id
1 'polypeptide(L)'
;MFPNIRPVPNSIRIWLLLAFASALVLLASLAPNVQAADLTVNSLNDPGTGVCDSTECTLREAIDAASSGDSIDFSVTGTINLSSGHLIINQDRPSSGQVPPI
;
A
#
# COMPACT_ATOMS: atom_id res chain seq x y z
N MET A 1 -30.35 12.51 43.39
CA MET A 1 -30.94 11.32 42.75
C MET A 1 -29.79 10.53 42.13
N PHE A 2 -29.35 9.42 42.75
CA PHE A 2 -28.23 8.62 42.22
C PHE A 2 -28.79 7.48 41.35
N PRO A 3 -28.35 7.30 40.10
CA PRO A 3 -28.85 6.22 39.26
C PRO A 3 -28.42 4.85 39.82
N ASN A 4 -29.39 3.94 39.93
CA ASN A 4 -29.21 2.61 40.47
C ASN A 4 -28.64 1.68 39.38
N ILE A 5 -27.33 1.45 39.41
CA ILE A 5 -26.63 0.59 38.45
C ILE A 5 -26.77 -0.85 38.93
N ARG A 6 -27.61 -1.63 38.26
CA ARG A 6 -27.76 -3.06 38.57
C ARG A 6 -26.54 -3.83 38.04
N PRO A 7 -25.90 -4.69 38.85
CA PRO A 7 -24.79 -5.51 38.38
C PRO A 7 -25.31 -6.46 37.30
N VAL A 8 -24.72 -6.38 36.09
CA VAL A 8 -25.03 -7.32 35.01
C VAL A 8 -24.49 -8.71 35.34
N PRO A 9 -25.27 -9.78 35.16
CA PRO A 9 -24.83 -11.15 35.44
C PRO A 9 -23.67 -11.57 34.52
N ASN A 10 -22.76 -12.39 35.04
CA ASN A 10 -21.54 -12.82 34.32
C ASN A 10 -21.85 -13.53 32.99
N SER A 11 -23.02 -14.16 32.85
CA SER A 11 -23.48 -14.77 31.60
C SER A 11 -23.70 -13.72 30.49
N ILE A 12 -24.30 -12.58 30.82
CA ILE A 12 -24.51 -11.48 29.85
C ILE A 12 -23.17 -10.85 29.47
N ARG A 13 -22.22 -10.75 30.43
CA ARG A 13 -20.86 -10.26 30.15
C ARG A 13 -20.12 -11.15 29.16
N ILE A 14 -20.18 -12.48 29.33
CA ILE A 14 -19.53 -13.43 28.43
C ILE A 14 -20.11 -13.32 27.01
N TRP A 15 -21.44 -13.24 26.87
CA TRP A 15 -22.06 -13.07 25.55
C TRP A 15 -21.70 -11.75 24.88
N LEU A 16 -21.61 -10.65 25.63
CA LEU A 16 -21.16 -9.36 25.09
C LEU A 16 -19.70 -9.41 24.63
N LEU A 17 -18.81 -10.06 25.40
CA LEU A 17 -17.42 -10.24 25.01
C LEU A 17 -17.28 -11.11 23.75
N LEU A 18 -18.07 -12.18 23.63
CA LEU A 18 -18.07 -13.04 22.46
C LEU A 18 -18.61 -12.32 21.21
N ALA A 19 -19.70 -11.55 21.35
CA ALA A 19 -20.26 -10.76 20.25
C ALA A 19 -19.30 -9.65 19.79
N PHE A 20 -18.60 -9.01 20.74
CA PHE A 20 -17.61 -8.00 20.42
C PHE A 20 -16.37 -8.60 19.75
N ALA A 21 -15.88 -9.73 20.25
CA ALA A 21 -14.76 -10.46 19.64
C ALA A 21 -15.09 -10.93 18.21
N SER A 22 -16.31 -11.43 17.96
CA SER A 22 -16.70 -11.86 16.62
C SER A 22 -16.81 -10.69 15.65
N ALA A 23 -17.37 -9.55 16.09
CA ALA A 23 -17.42 -8.33 15.29
C ALA A 23 -16.01 -7.81 14.94
N LEU A 24 -15.07 -7.88 15.89
CA LEU A 24 -13.69 -7.48 15.64
C LEU A 24 -12.98 -8.39 14.62
N VAL A 25 -13.19 -9.71 14.71
CA VAL A 25 -12.64 -10.67 13.73
C VAL A 25 -13.24 -10.44 12.35
N LEU A 26 -14.55 -10.20 12.26
CA LEU A 26 -15.22 -9.86 11.01
C LEU A 26 -14.63 -8.58 10.40
N LEU A 27 -14.44 -7.51 11.19
CA LEU A 27 -13.84 -6.26 10.71
C LEU A 27 -12.39 -6.44 10.22
N ALA A 28 -11.57 -7.23 10.93
CA ALA A 28 -10.18 -7.45 10.56
C ALA A 28 -10.03 -8.17 9.20
N SER A 29 -11.02 -8.97 8.81
CA SER A 29 -11.01 -9.70 7.53
C SER A 29 -11.23 -8.82 6.29
N LEU A 30 -11.63 -7.55 6.46
CA LEU A 30 -11.78 -6.58 5.35
C LEU A 30 -10.51 -5.74 5.12
N ALA A 31 -9.41 -6.01 5.84
CA ALA A 31 -8.17 -5.26 5.62
C ALA A 31 -7.58 -5.59 4.23
N PRO A 32 -7.23 -4.59 3.41
CA PRO A 32 -6.56 -4.83 2.13
C PRO A 32 -5.19 -5.49 2.38
N ASN A 33 -4.88 -6.53 1.60
CA ASN A 33 -3.54 -7.10 1.56
C ASN A 33 -2.60 -6.15 0.81
N VAL A 34 -1.89 -5.30 1.55
CA VAL A 34 -0.81 -4.49 0.95
C VAL A 34 0.41 -5.38 0.85
N GLN A 35 0.64 -5.95 -0.33
CA GLN A 35 1.91 -6.59 -0.67
C GLN A 35 2.75 -5.58 -1.45
N ALA A 36 4.05 -5.54 -1.15
CA ALA A 36 5.03 -4.84 -1.97
C ALA A 36 4.98 -5.40 -3.40
N ALA A 37 4.97 -4.50 -4.39
CA ALA A 37 5.06 -4.87 -5.80
C ALA A 37 6.52 -4.97 -6.25
N ASP A 38 6.78 -5.89 -7.16
CA ASP A 38 8.06 -5.98 -7.88
C ASP A 38 7.91 -5.30 -9.25
N LEU A 39 8.49 -4.12 -9.40
CA LEU A 39 8.51 -3.36 -10.66
C LEU A 39 9.75 -3.76 -11.46
N THR A 40 9.54 -4.34 -12.64
CA THR A 40 10.64 -4.82 -13.48
C THR A 40 10.95 -3.84 -14.61
N VAL A 41 12.10 -3.18 -14.53
CA VAL A 41 12.66 -2.39 -15.64
C VAL A 41 13.06 -3.33 -16.77
N ASN A 42 12.46 -3.12 -17.94
CA ASN A 42 12.66 -3.93 -19.15
C ASN A 42 13.11 -3.12 -20.37
N SER A 43 13.38 -1.82 -20.18
CA SER A 43 13.83 -0.89 -21.21
C SER A 43 15.00 -0.04 -20.72
N LEU A 44 15.97 0.22 -21.61
CA LEU A 44 17.11 1.11 -21.34
C LEU A 44 16.84 2.57 -21.73
N ASN A 45 15.63 2.85 -22.24
CA ASN A 45 15.23 4.19 -22.66
C ASN A 45 15.06 5.14 -21.46
N ASP A 46 15.27 6.42 -21.70
CA ASP A 46 14.87 7.54 -20.83
C ASP A 46 14.61 8.74 -21.74
N PRO A 47 13.38 9.30 -21.82
CA PRO A 47 12.17 8.85 -21.12
C PRO A 47 11.53 7.63 -21.80
N GLY A 48 10.54 7.03 -21.13
CA GLY A 48 9.65 6.02 -21.70
C GLY A 48 8.33 6.60 -22.23
N THR A 49 7.28 5.79 -22.25
CA THR A 49 5.91 6.13 -22.73
C THR A 49 4.97 6.70 -21.66
N GLY A 50 5.40 6.71 -20.40
CA GLY A 50 4.66 7.19 -19.22
C GLY A 50 3.95 6.08 -18.43
N VAL A 51 4.09 4.81 -18.81
CA VAL A 51 3.47 3.67 -18.11
C VAL A 51 4.51 2.56 -17.99
N CYS A 52 4.66 2.01 -16.78
CA CYS A 52 5.47 0.82 -16.55
C CYS A 52 4.61 -0.44 -16.76
N ASP A 53 4.76 -1.11 -17.90
CA ASP A 53 4.10 -2.38 -18.20
C ASP A 53 5.06 -3.41 -18.83
N SER A 54 4.52 -4.54 -19.29
CA SER A 54 5.31 -5.63 -19.89
C SER A 54 5.85 -5.30 -21.29
N THR A 55 5.31 -4.27 -21.95
CA THR A 55 5.79 -3.78 -23.24
C THR A 55 6.96 -2.83 -23.04
N GLU A 56 6.84 -1.91 -22.09
CA GLU A 56 7.91 -1.00 -21.71
C GLU A 56 7.79 -0.61 -20.23
N CYS A 57 8.91 -0.69 -19.53
CA CYS A 57 9.11 -0.03 -18.26
C CYS A 57 10.56 0.45 -18.16
N THR A 58 10.73 1.76 -18.24
CA THR A 58 12.00 2.47 -18.01
C THR A 58 12.24 2.67 -16.51
N LEU A 59 13.49 2.97 -16.15
CA LEU A 59 13.83 3.26 -14.76
C LEU A 59 13.04 4.45 -14.19
N ARG A 60 12.78 5.48 -14.99
CA ARG A 60 12.01 6.66 -14.54
C ARG A 60 10.55 6.29 -14.24
N GLU A 61 9.92 5.49 -15.10
CA GLU A 61 8.54 5.04 -14.88
C GLU A 61 8.44 4.11 -13.67
N ALA A 62 9.43 3.23 -13.47
CA ALA A 62 9.48 2.40 -12.27
C ALA A 62 9.59 3.24 -10.99
N ILE A 63 10.43 4.28 -10.98
CA ILE A 63 10.56 5.20 -9.83
C ILE A 63 9.25 5.96 -9.58
N ASP A 64 8.59 6.44 -10.63
CA ASP A 64 7.34 7.20 -10.50
C ASP A 64 6.17 6.30 -10.05
N ALA A 65 6.18 5.01 -10.42
CA ALA A 65 5.17 4.03 -10.02
C ALA A 65 5.42 3.43 -8.63
N ALA A 66 6.67 3.38 -8.16
CA ALA A 66 7.05 2.74 -6.91
C ALA A 66 6.40 3.41 -5.68
N SER A 67 5.76 2.59 -4.86
CA SER A 67 5.26 2.94 -3.54
C SER A 67 6.19 2.44 -2.43
N SER A 68 5.97 2.89 -1.19
CA SER A 68 6.76 2.43 -0.05
C SER A 68 6.67 0.92 0.13
N GLY A 69 7.84 0.27 0.10
CA GLY A 69 7.97 -1.18 0.25
C GLY A 69 8.14 -1.92 -1.07
N ASP A 70 7.85 -1.29 -2.21
CA ASP A 70 8.04 -1.90 -3.53
C ASP A 70 9.53 -2.11 -3.84
N SER A 71 9.82 -3.13 -4.65
CA SER A 71 11.14 -3.40 -5.21
C SER A 71 11.19 -2.96 -6.67
N ILE A 72 12.35 -2.46 -7.11
CA ILE A 72 12.63 -2.20 -8.52
C ILE A 72 13.74 -3.16 -8.96
N ASP A 73 13.38 -4.09 -9.83
CA ASP A 73 14.28 -5.08 -10.42
C ASP A 73 14.60 -4.76 -11.89
N PHE A 74 15.69 -5.34 -12.40
CA PHE A 74 16.12 -5.14 -13.78
C PHE A 74 16.15 -6.48 -14.52
N SER A 75 15.36 -6.57 -15.60
CA SER A 75 15.41 -7.70 -16.53
C SER A 75 16.31 -7.43 -17.75
N VAL A 76 16.67 -6.17 -17.97
CA VAL A 76 17.62 -5.74 -18.99
C VAL A 76 19.00 -5.47 -18.42
N THR A 77 20.01 -5.61 -19.27
CA THR A 77 21.39 -5.26 -18.96
C THR A 77 21.88 -4.23 -19.96
N GLY A 78 22.75 -3.31 -19.53
CA GLY A 78 23.30 -2.27 -20.38
C GLY A 78 23.45 -0.94 -19.65
N THR A 79 23.65 0.12 -20.43
CA THR A 79 23.76 1.49 -19.91
C THR A 79 22.46 2.24 -20.19
N ILE A 80 21.88 2.83 -19.14
CA ILE A 80 20.77 3.78 -19.27
C ILE A 80 21.36 5.16 -19.47
N ASN A 81 21.14 5.75 -20.65
CA ASN A 81 21.60 7.11 -20.93
C ASN A 81 20.50 8.11 -20.55
N LEU A 82 20.70 8.82 -19.44
CA LEU A 82 19.72 9.80 -18.95
C LEU A 82 19.65 11.01 -19.89
N SER A 83 18.55 11.12 -20.64
CA SER A 83 18.32 12.23 -21.58
C SER A 83 17.32 13.26 -21.03
N SER A 84 16.51 12.87 -20.05
CA SER A 84 15.48 13.71 -19.40
C SER A 84 15.97 14.38 -18.12
N GLY A 85 17.29 14.42 -17.89
CA GLY A 85 17.91 15.01 -16.72
C GLY A 85 18.11 14.02 -15.56
N HIS A 86 18.05 14.50 -14.32
CA HIS A 86 18.31 13.67 -13.13
C HIS A 86 17.12 12.78 -12.75
N LEU A 87 17.39 11.70 -12.02
CA LEU A 87 16.40 10.85 -11.38
C LEU A 87 16.28 11.27 -9.92
N ILE A 88 15.09 11.65 -9.48
CA ILE A 88 14.84 12.07 -8.10
C ILE A 88 14.27 10.88 -7.34
N ILE A 89 14.95 10.44 -6.30
CA ILE A 89 14.49 9.36 -5.41
C ILE A 89 14.02 9.99 -4.10
N ASN A 90 12.71 10.21 -3.96
CA ASN A 90 12.11 10.72 -2.73
C ASN A 90 11.44 9.56 -1.97
N GLN A 91 12.16 8.92 -1.05
CA GLN A 91 11.67 7.76 -0.29
C GLN A 91 10.63 8.11 0.79
N ASP A 92 10.25 9.38 0.94
CA ASP A 92 9.35 9.84 2.00
C ASP A 92 7.90 10.04 1.53
N ARG A 93 7.43 9.32 0.51
CA ARG A 93 6.00 9.35 0.19
C ARG A 93 5.26 8.42 1.16
N PRO A 94 4.53 8.92 2.19
CA PRO A 94 3.51 8.08 2.82
C PRO A 94 2.57 7.63 1.71
N SER A 95 2.30 6.32 1.65
CA SER A 95 1.28 5.75 0.77
C SER A 95 0.07 6.66 0.83
N SER A 96 -0.28 7.25 -0.31
CA SER A 96 -1.46 8.10 -0.43
C SER A 96 -2.66 7.19 -0.19
N GLY A 97 -3.04 7.01 1.08
CA GLY A 97 -4.42 6.76 1.42
C GLY A 97 -5.19 7.89 0.77
N GLN A 98 -6.06 7.55 -0.19
CA GLN A 98 -7.05 8.46 -0.74
C GLN A 98 -7.52 9.40 0.37
N VAL A 99 -7.30 10.69 0.17
CA VAL A 99 -7.96 11.72 0.97
C VAL A 99 -9.46 11.41 0.85
N PRO A 100 -10.17 11.07 1.94
CA PRO A 100 -11.60 10.84 1.85
C PRO A 100 -12.27 12.12 1.34
N PRO A 101 -13.27 12.03 0.44
CA PRO A 101 -14.01 13.19 0.00
C PRO A 101 -14.62 13.89 1.23
N ILE A 102 -14.33 15.18 1.36
CA ILE A 102 -14.95 16.09 2.33
C ILE A 102 -16.46 16.16 2.16
#